data_AF-A0A955AIA8-F1
#
_entry.id   AF-A0A955AIA8-F1
#
_cell.length_a   1.000
_cell.length_b   1.000
_cell.length_c   1.000
_cell.angle_alpha   90.00
_cell.angle_beta   90.00
_cell.angle_gamma   90.00
#
_symmetry.space_group_name_H-M   'P 1'
#
loop_
_entity.id
_entity.type
_entity.pdbx_description
1 polymer ?
#
loop_
_entity_poly.entity_id
_entity_poly.type
_entity_poly.pdbx_seq_one_letter_code
_entity_poly.pdbx_strand_id
1 'polypeptide(L)'
;MTQNKRSPQVVAASRLSPRRNTSTAATIAELVDEQLRHFSIDPASEFGVSLARIARHIYDTQSDLDTLWDTTIRTVATIDHADRVARFNAQKFLSFQLAKLLDNLQNSTRKSYQSLGYGQQTVSAKGPYAVIDNITAIFSATPVIARTATYIYACAEWIADAFNGKELLLEIYSRLLNPTSISLANHVVDLEAGPFAGDYLAWNFNSGMAAIDAVLSHLLGHNDVLITNRNLYGGAYQLIHDWFAKPSNLQIAVETFDGYDAAAFAACADAAQRKY
;
A
#
# COMPACT_ATOMS: atom_id res chain seq x y z
N MET A 1 -26.65 6.22 30.26
CA MET A 1 -25.21 6.40 30.01
C MET A 1 -25.05 6.86 28.56
N THR A 2 -24.91 8.16 28.35
CA THR A 2 -24.61 8.74 27.03
C THR A 2 -23.21 8.32 26.63
N GLN A 3 -23.08 7.41 25.65
CA GLN A 3 -21.81 7.19 24.98
C GLN A 3 -21.37 8.53 24.40
N ASN A 4 -20.28 9.08 24.93
CA ASN A 4 -19.71 10.33 24.45
C ASN A 4 -19.22 10.07 23.02
N LYS A 5 -20.00 10.48 22.01
CA LYS A 5 -19.62 10.29 20.60
C LYS A 5 -18.33 11.08 20.36
N ARG A 6 -17.26 10.38 19.96
CA ARG A 6 -16.01 11.01 19.55
C ARG A 6 -16.29 12.02 18.44
N SER A 7 -15.64 13.17 18.50
CA SER A 7 -15.68 14.12 17.40
C SER A 7 -15.05 13.50 16.14
N PRO A 8 -15.46 13.90 14.92
CA PRO A 8 -14.84 13.44 13.68
C PRO A 8 -13.31 13.65 13.66
N GLN A 9 -12.85 14.77 14.21
CA GLN A 9 -11.44 15.09 14.38
C GLN A 9 -10.69 14.03 15.21
N VAL A 10 -11.25 13.61 16.34
CA VAL A 10 -10.63 12.59 17.20
C VAL A 10 -10.68 11.22 16.53
N VAL A 11 -11.73 10.92 15.75
CA VAL A 11 -11.80 9.67 14.97
C VAL A 11 -10.69 9.63 13.91
N ALA A 12 -10.51 10.70 13.13
CA ALA A 12 -9.45 10.79 12.13
C ALA A 12 -8.06 10.66 12.77
N ALA A 13 -7.79 11.45 13.82
CA ALA A 13 -6.53 11.40 14.56
C ALA A 13 -6.26 10.02 15.18
N SER A 14 -7.29 9.32 15.66
CA SER A 14 -7.12 8.02 16.30
C SER A 14 -6.50 6.97 15.39
N ARG A 15 -6.56 7.14 14.06
CA ARG A 15 -5.89 6.25 13.08
C ARG A 15 -4.37 6.22 13.24
N LEU A 16 -3.77 7.32 13.71
CA LEU A 16 -2.33 7.40 13.96
C LEU A 16 -1.94 6.92 15.37
N SER A 17 -2.92 6.61 16.24
CA SER A 17 -2.63 6.19 17.60
C SER A 17 -1.93 4.83 17.62
N PRO A 18 -0.89 4.64 18.46
CA PRO A 18 -0.33 3.30 18.69
C PRO A 18 -1.38 2.35 19.29
N ARG A 19 -2.46 2.87 19.88
CA ARG A 19 -3.57 2.08 20.43
C ARG A 19 -4.86 2.22 19.62
N ARG A 20 -4.82 2.60 18.35
CA ARG A 20 -6.02 2.88 17.51
C ARG A 20 -7.14 1.83 17.56
N ASN A 21 -6.82 0.56 17.78
CA ASN A 21 -7.78 -0.53 17.89
C ASN A 21 -8.45 -0.66 19.27
N THR A 22 -7.84 -0.10 20.33
CA THR A 22 -8.31 -0.25 21.73
C THR A 22 -8.48 1.08 22.47
N SER A 23 -8.07 2.19 21.86
CA SER A 23 -8.11 3.51 22.45
C SER A 23 -9.53 3.87 22.84
N THR A 24 -9.69 4.46 24.03
CA THR A 24 -10.96 5.02 24.52
C THR A 24 -10.93 6.55 24.63
N ALA A 25 -9.83 7.19 24.23
CA ALA A 25 -9.64 8.64 24.24
C ALA A 25 -10.77 9.38 23.51
N ALA A 26 -11.31 10.42 24.14
CA ALA A 26 -12.35 11.29 23.59
C ALA A 26 -11.78 12.61 23.06
N THR A 27 -10.51 12.92 23.36
CA THR A 27 -9.83 14.16 22.96
C THR A 27 -8.44 13.89 22.38
N ILE A 28 -7.90 14.85 21.61
CA ILE A 28 -6.51 14.77 21.12
C ILE A 28 -5.52 14.75 22.28
N ALA A 29 -5.79 15.49 23.36
CA ALA A 29 -4.94 15.48 24.55
C ALA A 29 -4.86 14.08 25.19
N GLU A 30 -6.00 13.38 25.28
CA GLU A 30 -6.03 11.99 25.77
C GLU A 30 -5.32 11.02 24.82
N LEU A 31 -5.38 11.21 23.50
CA LEU A 31 -4.62 10.41 22.53
C LEU A 31 -3.10 10.60 22.72
N VAL A 32 -2.67 11.84 22.94
CA VAL A 32 -1.26 12.15 23.21
C VAL A 32 -0.78 11.51 24.50
N ASP A 33 -1.56 11.64 25.58
CA ASP A 33 -1.24 11.02 26.87
C ASP A 33 -1.18 9.48 26.76
N GLU A 34 -2.14 8.89 26.05
CA GLU A 34 -2.15 7.45 25.78
C GLU A 34 -0.91 7.00 25.00
N GLN A 35 -0.48 7.77 24.00
CA GLN A 35 0.74 7.50 23.24
C GLN A 35 2.00 7.54 24.11
N LEU A 36 2.15 8.56 24.95
CA LEU A 36 3.31 8.66 25.85
C LEU A 36 3.36 7.46 26.80
N ARG A 37 2.21 7.10 27.40
CA ARG A 37 2.11 5.93 28.27
C ARG A 37 2.41 4.62 27.54
N HIS A 38 1.96 4.46 26.30
CA HIS A 38 2.26 3.26 25.49
C HIS A 38 3.76 3.04 25.34
N PHE A 39 4.54 4.11 25.12
CA PHE A 39 5.99 4.03 25.01
C PHE A 39 6.73 4.20 26.35
N SER A 40 6.03 4.15 27.48
CA SER A 40 6.60 4.32 28.82
C SER A 40 7.38 5.64 29.00
N ILE A 41 6.90 6.72 28.39
CA ILE A 41 7.48 8.07 28.49
C ILE A 41 6.73 8.86 29.55
N ASP A 42 7.47 9.45 30.51
CA ASP A 42 6.92 10.37 31.50
C ASP A 42 6.51 11.71 30.83
N PRO A 43 5.21 12.09 30.85
CA PRO A 43 4.75 13.35 30.29
C PRO A 43 5.33 14.61 30.93
N ALA A 44 5.81 14.52 32.18
CA ALA A 44 6.40 15.65 32.90
C ALA A 44 7.89 15.84 32.59
N SER A 45 8.55 14.84 32.00
CA SER A 45 9.95 14.94 31.58
C SER A 45 10.13 15.95 30.43
N GLU A 46 11.31 16.56 30.32
CA GLU A 46 11.62 17.50 29.22
C GLU A 46 11.38 16.87 27.82
N PHE A 47 11.77 15.61 27.67
CA PHE A 47 11.51 14.83 26.47
C PHE A 47 10.01 14.58 26.25
N GLY A 48 9.29 14.16 27.30
CA GLY A 48 7.85 13.91 27.26
C GLY A 48 7.04 15.14 26.85
N VAL A 49 7.33 16.31 27.42
CA VAL A 49 6.67 17.57 27.06
C VAL A 49 6.88 17.91 25.58
N SER A 50 8.11 17.76 25.09
CA SER A 50 8.45 18.04 23.69
C SER A 50 7.76 17.06 22.74
N LEU A 51 7.79 15.77 23.06
CA LEU A 51 7.13 14.72 22.29
C LEU A 51 5.61 14.90 22.27
N ALA A 52 5.01 15.26 23.42
CA ALA A 52 3.57 15.52 23.54
C ALA A 52 3.10 16.62 22.59
N ARG A 53 3.86 17.72 22.51
CA ARG A 53 3.53 18.85 21.64
C ARG A 53 3.60 18.46 20.17
N ILE A 54 4.64 17.73 19.77
CA ILE A 54 4.79 17.24 18.39
C ILE A 54 3.66 16.26 18.04
N ALA A 55 3.37 15.30 18.92
CA ALA A 55 2.30 14.33 18.71
C ALA A 55 0.93 14.99 18.53
N ARG A 56 0.63 16.03 19.33
CA ARG A 56 -0.60 16.83 19.15
C ARG A 56 -0.69 17.42 17.75
N HIS A 57 0.37 18.07 17.27
CA HIS A 57 0.38 18.64 15.93
C HIS A 57 0.23 17.59 14.83
N ILE A 58 0.81 16.39 15.00
CA ILE A 58 0.62 15.28 14.06
C ILE A 58 -0.84 14.84 14.01
N TYR A 59 -1.48 14.68 15.18
CA TYR A 59 -2.89 14.30 15.24
C TYR A 59 -3.82 15.36 14.65
N ASP A 60 -3.58 16.64 14.94
CA ASP A 60 -4.35 17.74 14.35
C ASP A 60 -4.16 17.78 12.82
N THR A 61 -2.92 17.67 12.36
CA THR A 61 -2.59 17.64 10.92
C THR A 61 -3.29 16.48 10.20
N GLN A 62 -3.41 15.31 10.81
CA GLN A 62 -4.15 14.19 10.20
C GLN A 62 -5.62 14.54 9.95
N SER A 63 -6.26 15.19 10.92
CA SER A 63 -7.65 15.62 10.75
C SER A 63 -7.80 16.66 9.64
N ASP A 64 -6.84 17.58 9.54
CA ASP A 64 -6.83 18.59 8.48
C ASP A 64 -6.59 17.98 7.09
N LEU A 65 -5.73 16.96 7.00
CA LEU A 65 -5.47 16.22 5.76
C LEU A 65 -6.71 15.46 5.27
N ASP A 66 -7.44 14.79 6.16
CA ASP A 66 -8.71 14.14 5.82
C ASP A 66 -9.72 15.14 5.25
N THR A 67 -9.80 16.34 5.86
CA THR A 67 -10.69 17.43 5.41
C THR A 67 -10.25 18.00 4.05
N LEU A 68 -8.94 18.15 3.85
CA LEU A 68 -8.36 18.62 2.59
C LEU A 68 -8.63 17.62 1.45
N TRP A 69 -8.50 16.32 1.72
CA TRP A 69 -8.77 15.25 0.77
C TRP A 69 -10.23 15.29 0.30
N ASP A 70 -11.17 15.27 1.24
CA ASP A 70 -12.61 15.31 0.97
C ASP A 70 -13.01 16.57 0.18
N THR A 71 -12.45 17.72 0.54
CA THR A 71 -12.66 18.98 -0.21
C THR A 71 -12.07 18.92 -1.63
N THR A 72 -10.92 18.28 -1.79
CA THR A 72 -10.27 18.13 -3.10
C THR A 72 -11.14 17.28 -4.02
N ILE A 73 -11.58 16.09 -3.58
CA ILE A 73 -12.43 15.20 -4.38
C ILE A 73 -13.72 15.92 -4.83
N ARG A 74 -14.40 16.61 -3.90
CA ARG A 74 -15.66 17.30 -4.23
C ARG A 74 -15.51 18.42 -5.24
N THR A 75 -14.36 19.11 -5.27
CA THR A 75 -14.22 20.38 -6.01
C THR A 75 -13.31 20.28 -7.23
N VAL A 76 -12.48 19.24 -7.35
CA VAL A 76 -11.50 19.14 -8.44
C VAL A 76 -12.14 19.15 -9.83
N ALA A 77 -13.33 18.56 -9.97
CA ALA A 77 -14.06 18.52 -11.24
C ALA A 77 -14.69 19.87 -11.62
N THR A 78 -14.96 20.74 -10.65
CA THR A 78 -15.73 21.99 -10.83
C THR A 78 -14.86 23.22 -11.02
N ILE A 79 -13.59 23.16 -10.63
CA ILE A 79 -12.63 24.26 -10.78
C ILE A 79 -11.93 24.21 -12.15
N ASP A 80 -11.42 25.36 -12.59
CA ASP A 80 -10.71 25.48 -13.86
C ASP A 80 -9.33 24.79 -13.84
N HIS A 81 -8.71 24.67 -15.01
CA HIS A 81 -7.41 24.00 -15.14
C HIS A 81 -6.29 24.73 -14.38
N ALA A 82 -6.30 26.07 -14.38
CA ALA A 82 -5.27 26.86 -13.73
C ALA A 82 -5.26 26.64 -12.21
N ASP A 83 -6.45 26.61 -11.59
CA ASP A 83 -6.64 26.33 -10.18
C ASP A 83 -6.25 24.88 -9.83
N ARG A 84 -6.55 23.91 -10.70
CA ARG A 84 -6.08 22.51 -10.50
C ARG A 84 -4.56 22.44 -10.42
N VAL A 85 -3.86 23.10 -11.34
CA VAL A 85 -2.39 23.15 -11.36
C VAL A 85 -1.86 23.87 -10.13
N ALA A 86 -2.45 25.00 -9.74
CA ALA A 86 -2.06 25.76 -8.55
C ALA A 86 -2.22 24.93 -7.27
N ARG A 87 -3.35 24.24 -7.10
CA ARG A 87 -3.60 23.35 -5.96
C ARG A 87 -2.62 22.18 -5.91
N PHE A 88 -2.35 21.54 -7.04
CA PHE A 88 -1.33 20.48 -7.13
C PHE A 88 0.05 20.99 -6.69
N ASN A 89 0.46 22.17 -7.16
CA ASN A 89 1.72 22.77 -6.74
C ASN A 89 1.75 23.16 -5.26
N ALA A 90 0.63 23.61 -4.69
CA ALA A 90 0.53 23.90 -3.25
C ALA A 90 0.70 22.62 -2.41
N GLN A 91 0.18 21.47 -2.87
CA GLN A 91 0.38 20.20 -2.17
C GLN A 91 1.85 19.76 -2.16
N LYS A 92 2.63 20.07 -3.22
CA LYS A 92 4.08 19.81 -3.21
C LYS A 92 4.76 20.50 -2.02
N PHE A 93 4.38 21.75 -1.71
CA PHE A 93 4.94 22.45 -0.54
C PHE A 93 4.77 21.64 0.75
N LEU A 94 3.58 21.08 0.98
CA LEU A 94 3.33 20.23 2.15
C LEU A 94 4.26 19.01 2.16
N SER A 95 4.39 18.31 1.04
CA SER A 95 5.30 17.16 0.91
C SER A 95 6.75 17.53 1.25
N PHE A 96 7.23 18.67 0.74
CA PHE A 96 8.58 19.15 1.03
C PHE A 96 8.80 19.51 2.50
N GLN A 97 7.85 20.19 3.14
CA GLN A 97 8.01 20.53 4.56
C GLN A 97 7.91 19.30 5.46
N LEU A 98 7.01 18.35 5.16
CA LEU A 98 6.89 17.11 5.93
C LEU A 98 8.17 16.29 5.90
N ALA A 99 8.82 16.14 4.74
CA ALA A 99 10.08 15.41 4.70
C ALA A 99 11.22 16.19 5.38
N LYS A 100 11.25 17.52 5.36
CA LYS A 100 12.22 18.30 6.17
C LYS A 100 12.03 18.07 7.67
N LEU A 101 10.79 18.01 8.15
CA LEU A 101 10.51 17.68 9.55
C LEU A 101 10.98 16.25 9.88
N LEU A 102 10.75 15.31 8.98
CA LEU A 102 11.21 13.93 9.12
C LEU A 102 12.74 13.80 9.13
N ASP A 103 13.43 14.55 8.28
CA ASP A 103 14.90 14.62 8.21
C ASP A 103 15.47 15.18 9.52
N ASN A 104 14.88 16.26 10.03
CA ASN A 104 15.27 16.84 11.31
C ASN A 104 15.10 15.86 12.49
N LEU A 105 14.02 15.08 12.50
CA LEU A 105 13.74 14.07 13.52
C LEU A 105 14.80 12.95 13.54
N GLN A 106 15.46 12.66 12.40
CA GLN A 106 16.49 11.62 12.33
C GLN A 106 17.64 11.87 13.31
N ASN A 107 17.99 13.13 13.57
CA ASN A 107 19.10 13.48 14.44
C ASN A 107 18.91 12.98 15.87
N SER A 108 17.75 13.24 16.47
CA SER A 108 17.43 12.74 17.81
C SER A 108 17.30 11.22 17.83
N THR A 109 16.63 10.64 16.83
CA THR A 109 16.41 9.18 16.78
C THR A 109 17.71 8.40 16.66
N ARG A 110 18.64 8.90 15.83
CA ARG A 110 19.98 8.34 15.69
C ARG A 110 20.74 8.36 17.02
N LYS A 111 20.70 9.47 17.75
CA LYS A 111 21.35 9.58 19.08
C LYS A 111 20.72 8.61 20.08
N SER A 112 19.40 8.51 20.11
CA SER A 112 18.71 7.53 20.95
C SER A 112 19.15 6.10 20.61
N TYR A 113 19.17 5.70 19.33
CA TYR A 113 19.61 4.36 18.94
C TYR A 113 21.08 4.07 19.30
N GLN A 114 21.97 5.04 19.07
CA GLN A 114 23.39 4.89 19.41
C GLN A 114 23.62 4.72 20.92
N SER A 115 22.79 5.36 21.75
CA SER A 115 22.87 5.22 23.22
C SER A 115 22.54 3.82 23.73
N LEU A 116 21.92 2.96 22.92
CA LEU A 116 21.64 1.57 23.29
C LEU A 116 22.91 0.71 23.39
N GLY A 117 24.05 1.19 22.88
CA GLY A 117 25.35 0.55 23.09
C GLY A 117 25.49 -0.85 22.48
N TYR A 118 24.80 -1.11 21.36
CA TYR A 118 24.86 -2.42 20.71
C TYR A 118 26.28 -2.79 20.25
N GLY A 119 26.64 -4.06 20.41
CA GLY A 119 27.91 -4.60 19.93
C GLY A 119 28.03 -4.56 18.41
N GLN A 120 29.28 -4.58 17.91
CA GLN A 120 29.58 -4.44 16.49
C GLN A 120 28.84 -5.43 15.60
N GLN A 121 28.67 -6.68 16.05
CA GLN A 121 27.93 -7.70 15.31
C GLN A 121 26.47 -7.29 15.07
N THR A 122 25.82 -6.69 16.08
CA THR A 122 24.43 -6.25 15.97
C THR A 122 24.31 -5.04 15.06
N VAL A 123 25.23 -4.07 15.19
CA VAL A 123 25.27 -2.87 14.35
C VAL A 123 25.55 -3.23 12.88
N SER A 124 26.45 -4.16 12.61
CA SER A 124 26.73 -4.63 11.25
C SER A 124 25.52 -5.33 10.62
N ALA A 125 24.69 -6.01 11.42
CA ALA A 125 23.50 -6.70 10.91
C ALA A 125 22.29 -5.78 10.73
N LYS A 126 22.05 -4.85 11.67
CA LYS A 126 20.86 -3.98 11.68
C LYS A 126 21.09 -2.60 11.05
N GLY A 127 22.34 -2.20 10.92
CA GLY A 127 22.74 -0.84 10.57
C GLY A 127 22.98 0.06 11.79
N PRO A 128 23.53 1.26 11.55
CA PRO A 128 23.96 2.19 12.60
C PRO A 128 22.84 3.08 13.18
N TYR A 129 21.60 2.94 12.71
CA TYR A 129 20.43 3.71 13.16
C TYR A 129 19.14 2.88 13.04
N ALA A 130 18.11 3.27 13.79
CA ALA A 130 16.84 2.54 13.89
C ALA A 130 15.85 2.79 12.74
N VAL A 131 16.10 3.80 11.90
CA VAL A 131 15.09 4.44 11.03
C VAL A 131 15.68 4.83 9.67
N ILE A 132 14.85 5.40 8.78
CA ILE A 132 15.23 5.78 7.41
C ILE A 132 16.21 6.95 7.42
N ASP A 133 17.38 6.75 6.82
CA ASP A 133 18.46 7.73 6.84
C ASP A 133 18.59 8.58 5.57
N ASN A 134 17.93 8.15 4.49
CA ASN A 134 18.01 8.81 3.20
C ASN A 134 16.66 9.47 2.84
N ILE A 135 16.26 10.47 3.63
CA ILE A 135 14.99 11.17 3.42
C ILE A 135 14.94 11.88 2.06
N THR A 136 16.08 12.35 1.56
CA THR A 136 16.15 12.99 0.24
C THR A 136 15.79 12.05 -0.91
N ALA A 137 15.90 10.72 -0.73
CA ALA A 137 15.43 9.75 -1.71
C ALA A 137 13.91 9.86 -1.98
N ILE A 138 13.13 10.32 -1.01
CA ILE A 138 11.68 10.56 -1.17
C ILE A 138 11.41 11.66 -2.23
N PHE A 139 12.37 12.57 -2.45
CA PHE A 139 12.28 13.64 -3.45
C PHE A 139 12.92 13.30 -4.80
N SER A 140 13.29 12.04 -5.01
CA SER A 140 13.83 11.62 -6.30
C SER A 140 12.84 11.88 -7.43
N ALA A 141 13.32 12.41 -8.55
CA ALA A 141 12.50 12.64 -9.74
C ALA A 141 12.04 11.33 -10.40
N THR A 142 12.76 10.24 -10.17
CA THR A 142 12.41 8.89 -10.59
C THR A 142 12.14 8.00 -9.39
N PRO A 143 11.32 6.93 -9.53
CA PRO A 143 11.07 5.99 -8.44
C PRO A 143 12.37 5.45 -7.83
N VAL A 144 12.41 5.39 -6.50
CA VAL A 144 13.55 4.85 -5.76
C VAL A 144 13.64 3.33 -5.92
N ILE A 145 14.86 2.79 -5.94
CA ILE A 145 15.10 1.34 -5.96
C ILE A 145 15.22 0.83 -4.52
N ALA A 146 14.14 0.28 -3.99
CA ALA A 146 14.08 -0.31 -2.65
C ALA A 146 14.64 -1.75 -2.65
N ARG A 147 15.93 -1.90 -2.36
CA ARG A 147 16.60 -3.21 -2.19
C ARG A 147 16.49 -3.73 -0.76
N THR A 148 15.27 -4.13 -0.37
CA THR A 148 15.01 -4.76 0.93
C THR A 148 14.06 -5.94 0.77
N ALA A 149 14.14 -6.89 1.69
CA ALA A 149 13.15 -7.94 1.84
C ALA A 149 12.09 -7.59 2.89
N THR A 150 12.48 -6.94 3.99
CA THR A 150 11.63 -6.68 5.17
C THR A 150 11.53 -5.19 5.44
N TYR A 151 10.38 -4.74 5.94
CA TYR A 151 10.15 -3.34 6.31
C TYR A 151 9.94 -3.18 7.82
N ILE A 152 10.19 -1.97 8.32
CA ILE A 152 10.12 -1.63 9.74
C ILE A 152 8.73 -1.08 10.09
N TYR A 153 8.27 -1.38 11.31
CA TYR A 153 6.99 -0.91 11.85
C TYR A 153 7.24 -0.14 13.15
N ALA A 154 6.44 0.91 13.42
CA ALA A 154 6.62 1.68 14.64
C ALA A 154 6.05 1.02 15.90
N CYS A 155 4.99 0.20 15.78
CA CYS A 155 4.38 -0.51 16.90
C CYS A 155 3.78 -1.86 16.48
N ALA A 156 3.55 -2.74 17.45
CA ALA A 156 2.98 -4.07 17.23
C ALA A 156 1.57 -4.01 16.63
N GLU A 157 0.81 -2.99 16.96
CA GLU A 157 -0.52 -2.76 16.43
C GLU A 157 -0.48 -2.55 14.92
N TRP A 158 0.50 -1.81 14.36
CA TRP A 158 0.64 -1.66 12.89
C TRP A 158 1.05 -2.95 12.21
N ILE A 159 1.86 -3.78 12.86
CA ILE A 159 2.19 -5.11 12.35
C ILE A 159 0.90 -5.94 12.23
N ALA A 160 0.09 -5.97 13.30
CA ALA A 160 -1.17 -6.71 13.32
C ALA A 160 -2.15 -6.23 12.24
N ASP A 161 -2.29 -4.92 12.04
CA ASP A 161 -3.17 -4.38 11.00
C ASP A 161 -2.67 -4.68 9.59
N ALA A 162 -1.35 -4.63 9.35
CA ALA A 162 -0.77 -5.02 8.06
C ALA A 162 -1.09 -6.48 7.72
N PHE A 163 -0.93 -7.41 8.68
CA PHE A 163 -1.29 -8.82 8.47
C PHE A 163 -2.79 -9.05 8.27
N ASN A 164 -3.65 -8.15 8.77
CA ASN A 164 -5.09 -8.18 8.55
C ASN A 164 -5.52 -7.41 7.28
N GLY A 165 -4.59 -6.90 6.47
CA GLY A 165 -4.89 -6.10 5.28
C GLY A 165 -5.54 -4.75 5.56
N LYS A 166 -5.41 -4.23 6.78
CA LYS A 166 -5.99 -2.94 7.22
C LYS A 166 -5.04 -1.76 7.05
N GLU A 167 -3.76 -2.03 6.84
CA GLU A 167 -2.74 -1.02 6.60
C GLU A 167 -2.17 -1.20 5.19
N LEU A 168 -2.65 -0.38 4.26
CA LEU A 168 -2.34 -0.48 2.83
C LEU A 168 -1.00 0.19 2.45
N LEU A 169 -0.45 1.04 3.32
CA LEU A 169 0.78 1.78 3.05
C LEU A 169 2.04 1.09 3.57
N LEU A 170 1.91 0.08 4.44
CA LEU A 170 3.05 -0.60 5.04
C LEU A 170 3.24 -2.00 4.48
N GLU A 171 4.16 -2.09 3.53
CA GLU A 171 4.64 -3.35 2.99
C GLU A 171 5.23 -4.22 4.11
N ILE A 172 4.80 -5.47 4.22
CA ILE A 172 5.35 -6.39 5.23
C ILE A 172 6.68 -6.98 4.75
N TYR A 173 6.66 -7.47 3.51
CA TYR A 173 7.76 -8.22 2.93
C TYR A 173 7.70 -8.14 1.40
N SER A 174 8.85 -7.95 0.75
CA SER A 174 8.94 -7.71 -0.70
C SER A 174 8.47 -8.87 -1.59
N ARG A 175 8.21 -10.06 -1.02
CA ARG A 175 7.52 -11.14 -1.74
C ARG A 175 6.06 -10.78 -2.05
N LEU A 176 5.45 -9.95 -1.22
CA LEU A 176 4.06 -9.49 -1.39
C LEU A 176 4.04 -8.21 -2.21
N LEU A 177 4.70 -7.16 -1.70
CA LEU A 177 4.67 -5.82 -2.27
C LEU A 177 6.00 -5.10 -1.98
N ASN A 178 6.44 -4.27 -2.92
CA ASN A 178 7.67 -3.49 -2.83
C ASN A 178 7.44 -2.10 -3.45
N PRO A 179 7.86 -0.99 -2.82
CA PRO A 179 7.57 0.36 -3.32
C PRO A 179 8.06 0.64 -4.75
N THR A 180 9.18 0.03 -5.15
CA THR A 180 9.71 0.11 -6.52
C THR A 180 8.74 -0.56 -7.50
N SER A 181 8.25 -1.74 -7.13
CA SER A 181 7.29 -2.51 -7.93
C SER A 181 5.92 -1.82 -7.96
N ILE A 182 5.44 -1.27 -6.84
CA ILE A 182 4.19 -0.49 -6.81
C ILE A 182 4.25 0.70 -7.76
N SER A 183 5.41 1.37 -7.86
CA SER A 183 5.58 2.47 -8.81
C SER A 183 5.39 2.02 -10.26
N LEU A 184 5.90 0.84 -10.63
CA LEU A 184 5.64 0.22 -11.94
C LEU A 184 4.17 -0.16 -12.12
N ALA A 185 3.55 -0.76 -11.09
CA ALA A 185 2.15 -1.17 -11.14
C ALA A 185 1.22 0.04 -11.38
N ASN A 186 1.40 1.10 -10.60
CA ASN A 186 0.63 2.34 -10.77
C ASN A 186 0.83 2.94 -12.16
N HIS A 187 2.08 2.95 -12.66
CA HIS A 187 2.37 3.46 -14.00
C HIS A 187 1.64 2.66 -15.10
N VAL A 188 1.62 1.32 -15.00
CA VAL A 188 0.89 0.47 -15.95
C VAL A 188 -0.61 0.71 -15.84
N VAL A 189 -1.16 0.82 -14.63
CA VAL A 189 -2.59 1.11 -14.41
C VAL A 189 -2.97 2.47 -14.99
N ASP A 190 -2.17 3.51 -14.78
CA ASP A 190 -2.43 4.84 -15.35
C ASP A 190 -2.49 4.81 -16.89
N LEU A 191 -1.64 4.01 -17.52
CA LEU A 191 -1.60 3.87 -18.98
C LEU A 191 -2.78 3.05 -19.54
N GLU A 192 -3.13 1.95 -18.88
CA GLU A 192 -4.14 0.99 -19.36
C GLU A 192 -5.58 1.40 -19.00
N ALA A 193 -5.78 1.96 -17.79
CA ALA A 193 -7.10 2.29 -17.25
C ALA A 193 -7.46 3.78 -17.34
N GLY A 194 -6.48 4.68 -17.53
CA GLY A 194 -6.70 6.11 -17.74
C GLY A 194 -7.60 6.75 -16.66
N PRO A 195 -8.77 7.31 -17.00
CA PRO A 195 -9.69 7.90 -16.02
C PRO A 195 -10.17 6.93 -14.92
N PHE A 196 -10.09 5.62 -15.16
CA PHE A 196 -10.49 4.59 -14.22
C PHE A 196 -9.32 4.07 -13.37
N ALA A 197 -8.11 4.63 -13.48
CA ALA A 197 -6.93 4.16 -12.75
C ALA A 197 -7.15 3.99 -11.24
N GLY A 198 -7.99 4.83 -10.62
CA GLY A 198 -8.35 4.73 -9.21
C GLY A 198 -9.12 3.46 -8.81
N ASP A 199 -9.68 2.73 -9.78
CA ASP A 199 -10.48 1.51 -9.58
C ASP A 199 -9.65 0.23 -9.75
N TYR A 200 -8.38 0.33 -10.17
CA TYR A 200 -7.55 -0.81 -10.54
C TYR A 200 -6.23 -0.85 -9.76
N LEU A 201 -5.71 -2.07 -9.63
CA LEU A 201 -4.36 -2.37 -9.14
C LEU A 201 -3.71 -3.36 -10.09
N ALA A 202 -2.40 -3.24 -10.30
CA ALA A 202 -1.62 -4.21 -11.07
C ALA A 202 -0.67 -5.03 -10.18
N TRP A 203 -0.50 -6.31 -10.53
CA TRP A 203 0.45 -7.21 -9.91
C TRP A 203 1.66 -7.40 -10.81
N ASN A 204 2.86 -7.23 -10.26
CA ASN A 204 4.10 -7.46 -10.98
C ASN A 204 4.56 -8.91 -10.77
N PHE A 205 4.91 -9.57 -11.87
CA PHE A 205 5.44 -10.92 -11.86
C PHE A 205 6.89 -10.93 -12.35
N ASN A 206 7.63 -11.97 -11.96
CA ASN A 206 9.03 -12.15 -12.38
C ASN A 206 9.18 -12.46 -13.89
N SER A 207 8.09 -12.81 -14.58
CA SER A 207 8.04 -13.06 -16.02
C SER A 207 6.60 -13.01 -16.53
N GLY A 208 6.43 -12.90 -17.85
CA GLY A 208 5.11 -13.00 -18.49
C GLY A 208 4.44 -14.36 -18.28
N MET A 209 5.23 -15.46 -18.28
CA MET A 209 4.68 -16.80 -18.03
C MET A 209 4.16 -16.96 -16.59
N ALA A 210 4.83 -16.35 -15.60
CA ALA A 210 4.32 -16.35 -14.23
C ALA A 210 3.04 -15.53 -14.08
N ALA A 211 2.89 -14.43 -14.84
CA ALA A 211 1.63 -13.67 -14.86
C ALA A 211 0.49 -14.51 -15.46
N ILE A 212 0.73 -15.19 -16.59
CA ILE A 212 -0.26 -16.08 -17.22
C ILE A 212 -0.64 -17.22 -16.28
N ASP A 213 0.36 -17.91 -15.71
CA ASP A 213 0.15 -19.02 -14.78
C ASP A 213 -0.62 -18.59 -13.53
N ALA A 214 -0.28 -17.45 -12.95
CA ALA A 214 -0.98 -16.92 -11.76
C ALA A 214 -2.45 -16.59 -12.06
N VAL A 215 -2.74 -15.96 -13.20
CA VAL A 215 -4.13 -15.64 -13.59
C VAL A 215 -4.93 -16.91 -13.83
N LEU A 216 -4.38 -17.87 -14.59
CA LEU A 216 -5.05 -19.14 -14.86
C LEU A 216 -5.25 -19.95 -13.57
N SER A 217 -4.23 -20.08 -12.73
CA SER A 217 -4.31 -20.80 -11.44
C SER A 217 -5.25 -20.15 -10.43
N HIS A 218 -5.46 -18.84 -10.52
CA HIS A 218 -6.39 -18.13 -9.64
C HIS A 218 -7.85 -18.35 -10.05
N LEU A 219 -8.12 -18.43 -11.35
CA LEU A 219 -9.47 -18.49 -11.90
C LEU A 219 -9.97 -19.91 -12.16
N LEU A 220 -9.08 -20.82 -12.55
CA LEU A 220 -9.44 -22.17 -12.98
C LEU A 220 -9.30 -23.17 -11.84
N GLY A 221 -10.34 -23.98 -11.66
CA GLY A 221 -10.40 -25.16 -10.83
C GLY A 221 -10.46 -26.46 -11.64
N HIS A 222 -10.73 -27.55 -10.93
CA HIS A 222 -10.83 -28.87 -11.53
C HIS A 222 -12.10 -29.01 -12.39
N ASN A 223 -11.97 -29.53 -13.62
CA ASN A 223 -13.04 -29.65 -14.64
C ASN A 223 -13.62 -28.32 -15.17
N ASP A 224 -12.96 -27.18 -14.94
CA ASP A 224 -13.41 -25.93 -15.55
C ASP A 224 -13.22 -25.93 -17.07
N VAL A 225 -13.90 -25.02 -17.76
CA VAL A 225 -13.82 -24.85 -19.21
C VAL A 225 -13.09 -23.55 -19.54
N LEU A 226 -12.00 -23.65 -20.29
CA LEU A 226 -11.26 -22.51 -20.82
C LEU A 226 -11.50 -22.38 -22.33
N ILE A 227 -11.94 -21.20 -22.76
CA ILE A 227 -12.05 -20.86 -24.18
C ILE A 227 -10.85 -20.02 -24.58
N THR A 228 -10.16 -20.43 -25.65
CA THR A 228 -8.97 -19.71 -26.14
C THR A 228 -9.04 -19.45 -27.64
N ASN A 229 -8.38 -18.38 -28.08
CA ASN A 229 -8.13 -18.16 -29.51
C ASN A 229 -7.06 -19.15 -29.99
N ARG A 230 -7.11 -19.61 -31.25
CA ARG A 230 -6.04 -20.46 -31.81
C ARG A 230 -4.65 -19.79 -31.78
N ASN A 231 -4.59 -18.47 -31.90
CA ASN A 231 -3.35 -17.72 -32.02
C ASN A 231 -2.77 -17.32 -30.65
N LEU A 232 -2.39 -18.32 -29.84
CA LEU A 232 -1.73 -18.11 -28.54
C LEU A 232 -0.21 -18.17 -28.65
N TYR A 233 0.46 -17.50 -27.70
CA TYR A 233 1.87 -17.72 -27.45
C TYR A 233 2.12 -19.21 -27.10
N GLY A 234 3.09 -19.83 -27.77
CA GLY A 234 3.33 -21.28 -27.64
C GLY A 234 3.60 -21.76 -26.21
N GLY A 235 4.27 -20.96 -25.38
CA GLY A 235 4.48 -21.30 -23.97
C GLY A 235 3.19 -21.32 -23.15
N ALA A 236 2.26 -20.40 -23.45
CA ALA A 236 0.93 -20.38 -22.82
C ALA A 236 0.08 -21.56 -23.27
N TYR A 237 0.10 -21.88 -24.57
CA TYR A 237 -0.55 -23.07 -25.11
C TYR A 237 -0.04 -24.34 -24.42
N GLN A 238 1.28 -24.50 -24.33
CA GLN A 238 1.88 -25.66 -23.69
C GLN A 238 1.49 -25.76 -22.21
N LEU A 239 1.54 -24.65 -21.46
CA LEU A 239 1.11 -24.60 -20.06
C LEU A 239 -0.36 -25.04 -19.93
N ILE A 240 -1.25 -24.50 -20.76
CA ILE A 240 -2.68 -24.83 -20.73
C ILE A 240 -2.91 -26.32 -21.00
N HIS A 241 -2.30 -26.89 -22.04
CA HIS A 241 -2.58 -28.26 -22.45
C HIS A 241 -1.83 -29.32 -21.63
N ASP A 242 -0.56 -29.07 -21.30
CA ASP A 242 0.31 -30.07 -20.66
C ASP A 242 0.22 -30.03 -19.13
N TRP A 243 -0.21 -28.90 -18.55
CA TRP A 243 -0.37 -28.76 -17.09
C TRP A 243 -1.83 -28.63 -16.67
N PHE A 244 -2.57 -27.63 -17.17
CA PHE A 244 -3.93 -27.38 -16.70
C PHE A 244 -4.92 -28.45 -17.20
N ALA A 245 -4.89 -28.78 -18.50
CA ALA A 245 -5.82 -29.74 -19.12
C ALA A 245 -5.44 -31.21 -18.86
N LYS A 246 -4.24 -31.45 -18.32
CA LYS A 246 -3.78 -32.80 -18.01
C LYS A 246 -4.74 -33.46 -17.01
N PRO A 247 -5.26 -34.67 -17.30
CA PRO A 247 -6.22 -35.35 -16.43
C PRO A 247 -5.72 -35.64 -15.01
N SER A 248 -4.40 -35.74 -14.81
CA SER A 248 -3.82 -35.95 -13.48
C SER A 248 -3.71 -34.66 -12.65
N ASN A 249 -4.08 -33.51 -13.19
CA ASN A 249 -3.96 -32.19 -12.58
C ASN A 249 -5.33 -31.55 -12.39
N LEU A 250 -5.67 -30.50 -13.15
CA LEU A 250 -6.97 -29.83 -13.07
C LEU A 250 -7.98 -30.37 -14.08
N GLN A 251 -7.55 -31.11 -15.11
CA GLN A 251 -8.45 -31.68 -16.11
C GLN A 251 -9.41 -30.63 -16.71
N ILE A 252 -8.93 -29.41 -16.94
CA ILE A 252 -9.78 -28.41 -17.60
C ILE A 252 -10.12 -28.87 -19.02
N ALA A 253 -11.32 -28.56 -19.46
CA ALA A 253 -11.66 -28.59 -20.87
C ALA A 253 -11.09 -27.36 -21.57
N VAL A 254 -10.56 -27.54 -22.78
CA VAL A 254 -10.05 -26.42 -23.60
C VAL A 254 -10.81 -26.41 -24.92
N GLU A 255 -11.61 -25.37 -25.11
CA GLU A 255 -12.30 -25.10 -26.38
C GLU A 255 -11.58 -23.97 -27.12
N THR A 256 -11.55 -24.05 -28.46
CA THR A 256 -10.81 -23.11 -29.29
C THR A 256 -11.70 -22.50 -30.37
N PHE A 257 -11.46 -21.24 -30.67
CA PHE A 257 -12.08 -20.53 -31.79
C PHE A 257 -11.05 -19.87 -32.68
N ASP A 258 -11.44 -19.65 -33.93
CA ASP A 258 -10.62 -19.02 -34.96
C ASP A 258 -11.15 -17.63 -35.29
N GLY A 259 -10.25 -16.72 -35.68
CA GLY A 259 -10.59 -15.35 -36.08
C GLY A 259 -10.44 -14.32 -34.96
N TYR A 260 -10.90 -13.09 -35.23
CA TYR A 260 -10.75 -11.94 -34.33
C TYR A 260 -12.08 -11.25 -34.02
N ASP A 261 -13.20 -11.83 -34.49
CA ASP A 261 -14.52 -11.25 -34.30
C ASP A 261 -15.25 -11.85 -33.08
N ALA A 262 -16.19 -11.09 -32.55
CA ALA A 262 -17.00 -11.49 -31.41
C ALA A 262 -17.98 -12.63 -31.75
N ALA A 263 -18.34 -12.79 -33.01
CA ALA A 263 -19.32 -13.80 -33.44
C ALA A 263 -18.74 -15.21 -33.37
N ALA A 264 -17.49 -15.40 -33.78
CA ALA A 264 -16.76 -16.65 -33.68
C ALA A 264 -16.56 -17.06 -32.21
N PHE A 265 -16.21 -16.10 -31.35
CA PHE A 265 -16.15 -16.34 -29.90
C PHE A 265 -17.51 -16.77 -29.35
N ALA A 266 -18.60 -16.04 -29.66
CA ALA A 266 -19.94 -16.34 -29.17
C ALA A 266 -20.43 -17.74 -29.60
N ALA A 267 -20.21 -18.11 -30.87
CA ALA A 267 -20.57 -19.44 -31.37
C ALA A 267 -19.82 -20.57 -30.65
N CYS A 268 -18.53 -20.35 -30.34
CA CYS A 268 -17.72 -21.29 -29.56
C CYS A 268 -18.22 -21.37 -28.10
N ALA A 269 -18.50 -20.23 -27.47
CA ALA A 269 -19.03 -20.18 -26.11
C ALA A 269 -20.39 -20.91 -25.98
N ASP A 270 -21.31 -20.69 -26.92
CA ASP A 270 -22.60 -21.39 -26.96
C ASP A 270 -22.42 -22.91 -27.14
N ALA A 271 -21.46 -23.33 -27.97
CA ALA A 271 -21.16 -24.75 -28.16
C ALA A 271 -20.55 -25.37 -26.91
N ALA A 272 -19.62 -24.68 -26.26
CA ALA A 272 -19.02 -25.11 -25.00
C ALA A 272 -20.08 -25.26 -23.90
N GLN A 273 -20.95 -24.27 -23.74
CA GLN A 273 -22.03 -24.29 -22.74
C GLN A 273 -23.06 -25.41 -22.96
N ARG A 274 -23.24 -25.89 -24.20
CA ARG A 274 -24.08 -27.06 -24.49
C ARG A 274 -23.38 -28.40 -24.21
N LYS A 275 -22.05 -28.41 -24.25
CA LYS A 275 -21.22 -29.62 -24.16
C LYS A 275 -20.92 -30.03 -22.72
N TYR A 276 -20.77 -29.06 -21.82
CA TYR A 276 -20.41 -29.23 -20.41
C TYR A 276 -21.55 -28.77 -19.50
#